data_AF-A0A2M7IPK6-F1
#
_entry.id   AF-A0A2M7IPK6-F1
#
_cell.length_a   1.000
_cell.length_b   1.000
_cell.length_c   1.000
_cell.angle_alpha   90.00
_cell.angle_beta   90.00
_cell.angle_gamma   90.00
#
_symmetry.space_group_name_H-M   'P 1'
#
loop_
_entity.id
_entity.type
_entity.pdbx_description
1 polymer ?
#
loop_
_entity_poly.entity_id
_entity_poly.type
_entity_poly.pdbx_seq_one_letter_code
_entity_poly.pdbx_strand_id
1 'polypeptide(L)'
;GKPAIIIPIPEEVSHDQRTNAYAYARTGAASVLEEGNLNSSLLTSEITAIIGDPNKYSAMQNAAKNFGTGEAATKIAEVLLAIGQEHG
;
A
#
# COMPACT_ATOMS: atom_id res chain seq x y z
N GLY A 1 7.09 -7.28 -0.29
CA GLY A 1 8.28 -6.86 0.47
C GLY A 1 9.28 -6.06 -0.34
N LYS A 2 8.84 -5.04 -1.08
CA LYS A 2 9.72 -4.00 -1.63
C LYS A 2 9.12 -2.65 -1.18
N PRO A 3 9.95 -1.65 -0.87
CA PRO A 3 9.46 -0.29 -0.65
C PRO A 3 8.66 0.20 -1.86
N ALA A 4 7.64 1.01 -1.64
CA ALA A 4 6.83 1.59 -2.70
C ALA A 4 6.68 3.12 -2.55
N ILE A 5 6.51 3.80 -3.68
CA ILE A 5 6.05 5.19 -3.75
C ILE A 5 4.71 5.12 -4.49
N ILE A 6 3.63 5.53 -3.84
CA ILE A 6 2.27 5.47 -4.39
C ILE A 6 1.88 6.86 -4.85
N ILE A 7 1.46 6.95 -6.11
CA ILE A 7 0.91 8.17 -6.70
C ILE A 7 -0.58 7.93 -6.91
N PRO A 8 -1.45 8.35 -5.97
CA PRO A 8 -2.88 8.19 -6.14
C PRO A 8 -3.39 9.12 -7.24
N ILE A 9 -4.32 8.60 -8.05
CA ILE A 9 -5.12 9.34 -9.01
C ILE A 9 -6.09 10.28 -8.28
N PRO A 10 -6.67 11.28 -8.97
CA PRO A 10 -7.57 12.22 -8.35
C PRO A 10 -8.80 11.53 -7.75
N GLU A 11 -9.29 12.04 -6.63
CA GLU A 11 -10.48 11.48 -5.96
C GLU A 11 -11.72 11.49 -6.85
N GLU A 12 -11.78 12.43 -7.80
CA GLU A 12 -12.84 12.55 -8.80
C GLU A 12 -12.92 11.31 -9.71
N VAL A 13 -11.81 10.58 -9.85
CA VAL A 13 -11.72 9.33 -10.63
C VAL A 13 -11.94 8.11 -9.73
N SER A 14 -11.40 8.13 -8.50
CA SER A 14 -11.59 7.06 -7.51
C SER A 14 -11.42 7.57 -6.09
N HIS A 15 -12.52 7.55 -5.32
CA HIS A 15 -12.54 8.03 -3.94
C HIS A 15 -11.65 7.20 -3.00
N ASP A 16 -11.62 5.86 -3.21
CA ASP A 16 -10.97 4.95 -2.27
C ASP A 16 -9.46 4.83 -2.46
N GLN A 17 -8.93 5.25 -3.61
CA GLN A 17 -7.52 5.03 -3.92
C GLN A 17 -6.60 5.81 -2.98
N ARG A 18 -6.99 7.04 -2.61
CA ARG A 18 -6.27 7.87 -1.66
C ARG A 18 -6.24 7.22 -0.27
N THR A 19 -7.40 6.76 0.21
CA THR A 19 -7.50 6.05 1.49
C THR A 19 -6.64 4.80 1.53
N ASN A 20 -6.65 4.00 0.45
CA ASN A 20 -5.81 2.81 0.33
C ASN A 20 -4.32 3.12 0.27
N ALA A 21 -3.92 4.17 -0.46
CA ALA A 21 -2.53 4.63 -0.53
C ALA A 21 -2.00 5.03 0.85
N TYR A 22 -2.75 5.83 1.59
CA TYR A 22 -2.38 6.23 2.94
C TYR A 22 -2.44 5.07 3.94
N ALA A 23 -3.39 4.15 3.81
CA ALA A 23 -3.44 2.94 4.63
C ALA A 23 -2.17 2.10 4.45
N TYR A 24 -1.71 1.90 3.22
CA TYR A 24 -0.47 1.18 2.97
C TYR A 24 0.75 1.97 3.47
N ALA A 25 0.82 3.27 3.23
CA ALA A 25 1.93 4.10 3.69
C ALA A 25 2.06 4.15 5.23
N ARG A 26 0.94 4.14 5.96
CA ARG A 26 0.93 4.07 7.44
C ARG A 26 1.59 2.80 8.00
N THR A 27 1.71 1.74 7.21
CA THR A 27 2.47 0.55 7.63
C THR A 27 3.99 0.77 7.62
N GLY A 28 4.45 1.89 7.06
CA GLY A 28 5.86 2.17 6.81
C GLY A 28 6.40 1.48 5.56
N ALA A 29 5.58 0.74 4.82
CA ALA A 29 5.99 0.04 3.60
C ALA A 29 6.09 0.94 2.36
N ALA A 30 5.42 2.10 2.39
CA ALA A 30 5.30 2.98 1.25
C ALA A 30 5.32 4.47 1.67
N SER A 31 5.70 5.34 0.73
CA SER A 31 5.40 6.77 0.78
C SER A 31 4.29 7.12 -0.22
N VAL A 32 3.58 8.23 0.02
CA VAL A 32 2.56 8.75 -0.90
C VAL A 32 3.07 10.05 -1.50
N LEU A 33 2.99 10.16 -2.82
CA LEU A 33 3.26 11.38 -3.56
C LEU A 33 2.01 11.75 -4.35
N GLU A 34 1.25 12.73 -3.88
CA GLU A 34 0.04 13.17 -4.57
C GLU A 34 0.36 13.72 -5.96
N GLU A 35 -0.52 13.46 -6.93
CA GLU A 35 -0.34 13.87 -8.34
C GLU A 35 -0.11 15.38 -8.48
N GLY A 36 -0.81 16.21 -7.69
CA GLY A 36 -0.62 17.67 -7.69
C GLY A 36 0.78 18.12 -7.26
N ASN A 37 1.50 17.26 -6.53
CA ASN A 37 2.89 17.51 -6.10
C ASN A 37 3.91 16.76 -6.97
N LEU A 38 3.45 15.91 -7.90
CA LEU A 38 4.32 15.08 -8.72
C LEU A 38 5.16 15.96 -9.65
N ASN A 39 6.45 16.03 -9.35
CA ASN A 39 7.46 16.57 -10.25
C ASN A 39 8.70 15.68 -10.22
N SER A 40 9.49 15.73 -11.28
CA SER A 40 10.68 14.88 -11.44
C SER A 40 11.66 15.04 -10.28
N SER A 41 11.86 16.25 -9.76
CA SER A 41 12.79 16.50 -8.65
C SER A 41 12.34 15.83 -7.36
N LEU A 42 11.05 15.93 -7.02
CA LEU A 42 10.50 15.34 -5.81
C LEU A 42 10.47 13.81 -5.90
N LEU A 43 10.10 13.25 -7.05
CA LEU A 43 10.14 11.81 -7.26
C LEU A 43 11.57 11.27 -7.18
N THR A 44 12.54 11.93 -7.83
CA THR A 44 13.95 11.54 -7.75
C THR A 44 14.47 11.65 -6.32
N SER A 45 14.16 12.74 -5.62
CA SER A 45 14.55 12.92 -4.22
C SER A 45 14.04 11.77 -3.35
N GLU A 46 12.79 11.37 -3.53
CA GLU A 46 12.19 10.33 -2.69
C GLU A 46 12.73 8.93 -3.02
N ILE A 47 12.98 8.66 -4.30
CA ILE A 47 13.71 7.45 -4.72
C ILE A 47 15.09 7.43 -4.06
N THR A 48 15.87 8.51 -4.18
CA THR A 48 17.22 8.62 -3.60
C THR A 48 17.19 8.47 -2.08
N ALA A 49 16.22 9.06 -1.39
CA ALA A 49 16.08 8.94 0.05
C ALA A 49 15.80 7.48 0.48
N ILE A 50 15.02 6.73 -0.29
CA ILE A 50 14.70 5.33 0.03
C ILE A 50 15.88 4.40 -0.29
N ILE A 51 16.51 4.54 -1.46
CA ILE A 51 17.59 3.64 -1.88
C ILE A 51 18.95 3.99 -1.27
N GLY A 52 19.15 5.26 -0.91
CA GLY A 52 20.40 5.78 -0.35
C GLY A 52 20.55 5.53 1.14
N ASP A 53 19.48 5.14 1.83
CA ASP A 53 19.50 4.75 3.25
C ASP A 53 19.15 3.26 3.40
N PRO A 54 20.16 2.39 3.62
CA PRO A 54 19.94 0.95 3.81
C PRO A 54 19.01 0.61 4.97
N ASN A 55 19.00 1.42 6.03
CA ASN A 55 18.14 1.20 7.20
C ASN A 55 16.67 1.51 6.84
N LYS A 56 16.42 2.64 6.18
CA LYS A 56 15.08 2.99 5.66
C LYS A 56 14.60 1.92 4.69
N TYR A 57 15.43 1.51 3.73
CA TYR A 57 15.09 0.48 2.76
C TYR A 57 14.69 -0.84 3.42
N SER A 58 15.49 -1.31 4.39
CA SER A 58 15.23 -2.56 5.11
C SER A 58 13.94 -2.49 5.93
N ALA A 59 13.73 -1.38 6.65
CA ALA A 59 12.51 -1.14 7.42
C ALA A 59 11.25 -1.19 6.52
N MET A 60 11.27 -0.46 5.40
CA MET A 60 10.17 -0.44 4.43
C MET A 60 9.97 -1.82 3.77
N GLN A 61 11.04 -2.53 3.45
CA GLN A 61 10.98 -3.89 2.91
C GLN A 61 10.28 -4.86 3.88
N ASN A 62 10.61 -4.80 5.17
CA ASN A 62 10.01 -5.66 6.20
C ASN A 62 8.53 -5.32 6.42
N ALA A 63 8.19 -4.03 6.52
CA ALA A 63 6.80 -3.59 6.56
C ALA A 63 6.00 -4.09 5.33
N ALA A 64 6.57 -3.99 4.13
CA ALA A 64 5.96 -4.45 2.90
C ALA A 64 5.83 -5.98 2.79
N LYS A 65 6.52 -6.77 3.63
CA LYS A 65 6.28 -8.22 3.74
C LYS A 65 5.07 -8.51 4.63
N ASN A 66 4.89 -7.71 5.67
CA ASN A 66 3.85 -7.92 6.68
C ASN A 66 2.48 -7.34 6.29
N PHE A 67 2.42 -6.44 5.29
CA PHE A 67 1.16 -5.85 4.83
C PHE A 67 0.23 -6.85 4.09
N GLY A 68 0.79 -7.82 3.36
CA GLY A 68 0.00 -8.78 2.60
C GLY A 68 -0.56 -9.89 3.48
N THR A 69 -1.86 -9.88 3.74
CA THR A 69 -2.54 -11.03 4.34
C THR A 69 -2.74 -12.09 3.26
N GLY A 70 -1.82 -13.04 3.13
CA GLY A 70 -1.93 -14.18 2.19
C GLY A 70 -3.19 -15.03 2.40
N GLU A 71 -3.94 -14.79 3.49
CA GLU A 71 -5.16 -15.47 3.87
C GLU A 71 -6.45 -14.80 3.39
N ALA A 72 -6.37 -13.65 2.70
CA ALA A 72 -7.58 -12.89 2.34
C ALA A 72 -8.60 -13.72 1.55
N ALA A 73 -8.13 -14.51 0.57
CA ALA A 73 -8.99 -15.41 -0.20
C ALA A 73 -9.62 -16.50 0.68
N THR A 74 -8.84 -17.09 1.58
CA THR A 74 -9.31 -18.11 2.53
C THR A 74 -10.39 -17.55 3.45
N LYS A 75 -10.18 -16.38 4.04
CA LYS A 75 -11.16 -15.72 4.92
C LYS A 75 -12.47 -15.40 4.20
N ILE A 76 -12.39 -14.96 2.94
CA ILE A 76 -13.59 -14.73 2.13
C ILE A 76 -14.32 -16.06 1.88
N ALA A 77 -13.60 -17.13 1.53
CA ALA A 77 -14.20 -18.44 1.31
C ALA A 77 -14.88 -18.99 2.59
N GLU A 78 -14.26 -18.84 3.75
CA GLU A 78 -14.83 -19.24 5.05
C GLU A 78 -16.12 -18.49 5.35
N VAL A 79 -16.15 -17.17 5.14
CA VAL A 79 -17.35 -16.34 5.36
C VAL A 79 -18.47 -16.75 4.41
N LEU A 80 -18.17 -17.00 3.13
CA LEU A 80 -19.16 -17.44 2.15
C LEU A 80 -19.77 -18.80 2.52
N LEU A 81 -18.95 -19.75 2.98
CA LEU A 81 -19.42 -21.05 3.45
C LEU A 81 -20.30 -20.94 4.69
N ALA A 82 -19.93 -20.11 5.65
CA ALA A 82 -20.72 -19.87 6.86
C ALA A 82 -22.11 -19.30 6.53
N ILE A 83 -22.18 -18.28 5.67
CA ILE A 83 -23.46 -17.68 5.23
C ILE A 83 -24.34 -18.71 4.51
N GLY A 84 -23.74 -19.53 3.64
CA GLY A 84 -24.45 -20.56 2.89
C GLY A 84 -25.00 -21.70 3.76
N GLN A 85 -24.36 -21.99 4.90
CA GLN A 85 -24.86 -22.99 5.87
C GLN A 85 -25.95 -22.44 6.79
N GLU A 86 -25.93 -21.15 7.10
CA GLU A 86 -26.92 -20.50 7.99
C GLU A 86 -28.26 -20.24 7.29
N HIS A 87 -28.26 -20.10 5.97
CA HIS A 87 -29.45 -19.80 5.16
C HIS A 87 -29.81 -20.92 4.16
N GLY A 88 -29.22 -22.12 4.33
CA GLY A 88 -29.46 -23.31 3.51
C GLY A 88 -30.45 -24.29 4.13
#